data_AF-A0A699YK58-F1
#
_entry.id   AF-A0A699YK58-F1
#
_cell.length_a   1.000
_cell.length_b   1.000
_cell.length_c   1.000
_cell.angle_alpha   90.00
_cell.angle_beta   90.00
_cell.angle_gamma   90.00
#
_symmetry.space_group_name_H-M   'P 1'
#
loop_
_entity.id
_entity.type
_entity.pdbx_description
1 polymer ?
#
loop_
_entity_poly.entity_id
_entity_poly.type
_entity_poly.pdbx_seq_one_letter_code
_entity_poly.pdbx_strand_id
1 'polypeptide(L)' 'VPAHVTMASAGAAAIIHTAGLMQYATTDEPFMTAVNVDGTRNVVEACLDKEVKVLVYTSSGPPF' A
#
# COMPACT_ATOMS: atom_id res chain seq x y z
N VAL A 1 -8.99 -7.62 2.16
CA VAL A 1 -8.75 -6.74 0.99
C VAL A 1 -10.02 -6.14 0.39
N PRO A 2 -10.09 -4.80 0.16
CA PRO A 2 -11.15 -4.15 -0.61
C PRO A 2 -11.21 -4.61 -2.07
N ALA A 3 -12.43 -4.77 -2.62
CA ALA A 3 -12.64 -5.32 -3.96
C ALA A 3 -11.90 -4.57 -5.08
N HIS A 4 -11.79 -3.25 -4.98
CA HIS A 4 -11.10 -2.44 -5.99
C HIS A 4 -9.59 -2.69 -6.05
N VAL A 5 -8.95 -2.98 -4.92
CA VAL A 5 -7.51 -3.33 -4.89
C VAL A 5 -7.29 -4.69 -5.53
N THR A 6 -8.12 -5.67 -5.18
CA THR A 6 -8.08 -7.02 -5.77
C THR A 6 -8.28 -7.01 -7.28
N MET A 7 -9.21 -6.18 -7.78
CA MET A 7 -9.44 -6.02 -9.22
C MET A 7 -8.26 -5.33 -9.91
N ALA A 8 -7.69 -4.29 -9.30
CA ALA A 8 -6.53 -3.58 -9.85
C ALA A 8 -5.28 -4.47 -9.94
N SER A 9 -5.13 -5.45 -9.03
CA SER A 9 -3.99 -6.38 -9.03
C SER A 9 -4.14 -7.56 -9.99
N ALA A 10 -5.32 -7.82 -10.53
CA ALA A 10 -5.56 -9.01 -11.35
C ALA A 10 -4.78 -8.97 -12.68
N GLY A 11 -3.96 -9.99 -12.94
CA GLY A 11 -3.17 -10.11 -14.16
C GLY A 11 -1.91 -9.22 -14.20
N ALA A 12 -1.62 -8.47 -13.14
CA ALA A 12 -0.42 -7.65 -13.07
C ALA A 12 0.84 -8.52 -12.91
N ALA A 13 1.86 -8.29 -13.75
CA ALA A 13 3.16 -8.92 -13.59
C ALA A 13 3.93 -8.36 -12.38
N ALA A 14 3.76 -7.06 -12.12
CA ALA A 14 4.34 -6.34 -11.01
C ALA A 14 3.42 -5.19 -10.56
N ILE A 15 3.54 -4.78 -9.31
CA ILE A 15 2.88 -3.59 -8.74
C ILE A 15 3.94 -2.65 -8.17
N ILE A 16 3.77 -1.36 -8.44
CA ILE A 16 4.61 -0.28 -7.88
C ILE A 16 3.72 0.52 -6.93
N HIS A 17 3.87 0.27 -5.63
CA HIS A 17 3.10 0.90 -4.57
C HIS A 17 3.83 2.14 -4.04
N THR A 18 3.49 3.29 -4.61
CA THR A 18 4.01 4.61 -4.22
C THR A 18 3.03 5.41 -3.37
N ALA A 19 1.82 4.87 -3.14
CA ALA A 19 0.80 5.56 -2.39
C ALA A 19 1.17 5.61 -0.90
N GLY A 20 1.32 6.83 -0.39
CA GLY A 20 1.57 7.12 1.00
C GLY A 20 1.05 8.52 1.33
N LEU A 21 0.35 8.64 2.44
CA LEU A 21 -0.12 9.90 2.99
C LEU A 21 0.94 10.47 3.92
N MET A 22 1.37 11.70 3.64
CA MET A 22 2.26 12.46 4.51
C MET A 22 1.49 13.64 5.09
N GLN A 23 1.31 13.66 6.41
CA GLN A 23 0.69 14.76 7.13
C GLN A 23 1.51 15.10 8.38
N TYR A 24 1.48 16.38 8.76
CA TYR A 24 2.27 16.90 9.88
C TYR A 24 1.48 17.01 11.19
N ALA A 25 0.15 16.95 11.13
CA ALA A 25 -0.70 17.06 12.31
C ALA A 25 -0.84 15.68 12.99
N THR A 26 -0.65 15.63 14.32
CA THR A 26 -0.77 14.40 15.11
C THR A 26 -2.20 13.88 15.20
N THR A 27 -3.21 14.72 14.96
CA THR A 27 -4.63 14.35 14.92
C THR A 27 -4.97 13.40 13.78
N ASP A 28 -4.11 13.33 12.77
CA ASP A 28 -4.37 12.54 11.58
C ASP A 28 -3.69 11.16 11.63
N GLU A 29 -3.07 10.79 12.75
CA GLU A 29 -2.35 9.52 12.92
C GLU A 29 -3.22 8.29 12.61
N PRO A 30 -4.50 8.20 13.05
CA PRO A 30 -5.35 7.06 12.68
C PRO A 30 -5.61 6.97 11.18
N PHE A 31 -5.74 8.11 10.51
CA PHE A 31 -6.00 8.16 9.07
C PHE A 31 -4.74 7.83 8.27
N MET A 32 -3.57 8.34 8.70
CA MET A 32 -2.28 7.94 8.17
C MET A 32 -2.03 6.45 8.34
N THR A 33 -2.35 5.88 9.50
CA THR A 33 -2.23 4.43 9.73
C THR A 33 -3.18 3.64 8.82
N ALA A 34 -4.44 4.07 8.68
CA ALA A 34 -5.39 3.43 7.77
C ALA A 34 -4.92 3.43 6.31
N VAL A 35 -4.31 4.54 5.84
CA VAL A 35 -3.81 4.64 4.46
C VAL A 35 -2.47 3.91 4.28
N ASN A 36 -1.48 4.22 5.12
CA ASN A 36 -0.09 3.81 4.92
C ASN A 36 0.16 2.38 5.41
N VAL A 37 -0.51 1.94 6.47
CA VAL A 37 -0.31 0.61 7.06
C VAL A 37 -1.37 -0.35 6.55
N ASP A 38 -2.64 -0.06 6.81
CA ASP A 38 -3.73 -0.97 6.41
C ASP A 38 -3.93 -0.98 4.89
N GLY A 39 -3.77 0.16 4.22
CA GLY A 39 -3.75 0.23 2.76
C GLY A 39 -2.61 -0.59 2.15
N THR A 40 -1.39 -0.48 2.67
CA THR A 40 -0.26 -1.29 2.20
C THR A 40 -0.48 -2.79 2.46
N ARG A 41 -1.03 -3.17 3.62
CA ARG A 41 -1.44 -4.55 3.90
C ARG A 41 -2.41 -5.08 2.83
N ASN A 42 -3.43 -4.30 2.48
CA ASN A 42 -4.39 -4.68 1.44
C ASN A 42 -3.72 -4.89 0.07
N VAL A 43 -2.74 -4.06 -0.30
CA VAL A 43 -1.98 -4.22 -1.55
C VAL A 43 -1.15 -5.51 -1.51
N VAL A 44 -0.48 -5.79 -0.40
CA VAL A 44 0.32 -7.02 -0.22
C VAL A 44 -0.56 -8.26 -0.31
N GLU A 45 -1.68 -8.29 0.41
CA GLU A 45 -2.65 -9.39 0.35
C GLU A 45 -3.17 -9.58 -1.09
N ALA A 46 -3.50 -8.50 -1.80
CA ALA A 46 -3.93 -8.59 -3.19
C ALA A 46 -2.84 -9.14 -4.14
N CYS A 47 -1.56 -8.80 -3.90
CA CYS A 47 -0.44 -9.35 -4.66
C CYS A 47 -0.33 -10.86 -4.46
N LEU A 48 -0.46 -11.33 -3.22
CA LEU A 48 -0.44 -12.76 -2.88
C LEU A 48 -1.61 -13.49 -3.52
N ASP A 49 -2.83 -12.98 -3.38
CA ASP A 49 -4.06 -13.57 -3.92
C ASP A 49 -4.09 -13.63 -5.45
N LYS A 50 -3.44 -12.67 -6.13
CA LYS A 50 -3.38 -12.57 -7.61
C LYS A 50 -2.07 -13.04 -8.19
N GLU A 51 -1.23 -13.67 -7.38
CA GLU A 51 0.06 -14.22 -7.78
C GLU A 51 0.99 -13.21 -8.50
N VAL A 52 0.88 -11.93 -8.13
CA VAL A 52 1.76 -10.86 -8.62
C VAL A 52 3.19 -11.18 -8.20
N LYS A 53 4.12 -11.19 -9.15
CA LYS A 53 5.47 -11.72 -8.92
C LYS A 53 6.41 -10.73 -8.26
N VAL A 54 6.16 -9.43 -8.42
CA VAL A 54 7.00 -8.37 -7.89
C VAL A 54 6.14 -7.25 -7.31
N LEU A 55 6.41 -6.87 -6.07
CA LEU A 55 5.88 -5.64 -5.45
C LEU A 55 7.05 -4.71 -5.13
N VAL A 56 7.05 -3.52 -5.71
CA VAL A 56 7.98 -2.44 -5.36
C VAL A 56 7.26 -1.49 -4.41
N TYR A 57 7.79 -1.34 -3.19
CA TYR A 57 7.23 -0.45 -2.17
C TYR A 57 8.11 0.78 -1.99
N THR A 58 7.52 1.98 -2.05
CA THR A 58 8.21 3.23 -1.73
C THR A 58 8.11 3.52 -0.23
N SER A 59 9.22 3.30 0.48
CA SER A 59 9.37 3.70 1.89
C SER A 59 10.11 5.04 2.01
N SER A 60 10.15 5.60 3.22
CA SER A 60 10.96 6.77 3.58
C SER A 60 12.10 6.37 4.52
N GLY A 61 13.23 7.07 4.43
CA GLY A 61 14.31 6.96 5.41
C GLY A 61 13.99 7.70 6.71
N PRO A 62 14.77 7.46 7.79
CA PRO A 62 14.71 8.30 8.97
C PRO A 62 15.14 9.75 8.62
N PRO A 63 14.69 10.74 9.40
CA PRO A 63 15.18 12.11 9.26
C PRO A 63 16.65 12.18 9.72
N PHE A 64 17.56 12.01 8.76
CA PHE A 64 19.04 12.11 8.85
C PHE A 64 19.75 11.09 9.75
#